data_AF-A0A7S0CR32-F1
#
_entry.id   AF-A0A7S0CR32-F1
#
_cell.length_a   1.000
_cell.length_b   1.000
_cell.length_c   1.000
_cell.angle_alpha   90.00
_cell.angle_beta   90.00
_cell.angle_gamma   90.00
#
_symmetry.space_group_name_H-M   'P 1'
#
loop_
_entity.id
_entity.type
_entity.pdbx_description
1 polymer ?
#
loop_
_entity_poly.entity_id
_entity_poly.type
_entity_poly.pdbx_seq_one_letter_code
_entity_poly.pdbx_strand_id
1 'polypeptide(L)'
;MSNITSLGLGSNTTERTLPTQMEATQPDKGLLDRKSDLTVGDKKEQAEFCNDDDWDKVRRHCKLGLGFLNNFSFDGFSEGGGKGGSLMTRSFDGSFLVKEMSRGDHESLLRHTTALVKKMIENDTLIVRIYAHFKKGQGIYVVMANCLPMGLKFTLLLDLKGCRDDKAMILNGEKVPAIHKRCFSCLQCWYCCDMECCPCYPEERKVYYKGKVKAFTCDIVFTDQQADDIKKLIHCDAEFFRELQTMDYSLLVAYIELNEEDVKQGKISEEYKEAIRTCKYASVQDGTVRLYYLGIIDFLQDWNCKKDIARCIKVCAPKPLSTIPPSLYADQFDSNLGSRIKGGAKEFKLVAEVKSEQPGPIDAVEIEITVGDRKSEVVEDEDGVKPTEPKEKPTAEQKP
;
A
#
# COMPACT_ATOMS: atom_id res chain seq x y z
N MET A 1 -11.61 -41.06 51.83
CA MET A 1 -10.26 -41.37 52.33
C MET A 1 -9.74 -42.53 51.51
N SER A 2 -9.18 -42.28 50.33
CA SER A 2 -7.74 -41.97 50.07
C SER A 2 -6.83 -43.19 50.23
N ASN A 3 -6.59 -43.90 49.13
CA ASN A 3 -5.28 -44.14 48.52
C ASN A 3 -5.37 -45.35 47.56
N ILE A 4 -5.35 -45.08 46.26
CA ILE A 4 -5.38 -46.08 45.19
C ILE A 4 -4.20 -45.79 44.24
N THR A 5 -3.25 -46.73 44.25
CA THR A 5 -2.51 -47.31 43.13
C THR A 5 -1.73 -46.40 42.18
N SER A 6 -0.39 -46.44 42.29
CA SER A 6 0.52 -46.06 41.20
C SER A 6 0.75 -47.25 40.26
N LEU A 7 0.25 -47.14 39.04
CA LEU A 7 0.60 -48.00 37.91
C LEU A 7 1.76 -47.35 37.14
N GLY A 8 2.81 -48.12 36.91
CA GLY A 8 3.91 -47.76 36.04
C GLY A 8 3.50 -47.83 34.58
N LEU A 9 3.89 -46.82 33.80
CA LEU A 9 3.92 -46.86 32.35
C LEU A 9 5.26 -46.29 31.89
N GLY A 10 5.89 -47.06 31.00
CA GLY A 10 7.27 -46.91 30.56
C GLY A 10 7.53 -45.65 29.75
N SER A 11 8.74 -45.12 29.94
CA SER A 11 9.34 -44.07 29.13
C SER A 11 9.77 -44.63 27.78
N ASN A 12 8.97 -44.40 26.74
CA ASN A 12 9.44 -44.43 25.35
C ASN A 12 10.09 -43.09 25.03
N THR A 13 11.39 -43.00 25.22
CA THR A 13 12.24 -41.94 24.66
C THR A 13 12.45 -42.21 23.16
N THR A 14 11.56 -41.68 22.33
CA THR A 14 11.88 -41.40 20.93
C THR A 14 12.60 -40.06 20.87
N GLU A 15 13.92 -40.11 20.69
CA GLU A 15 14.73 -38.97 20.26
C GLU A 15 14.14 -38.42 18.96
N ARG A 16 13.48 -37.27 19.06
CA ARG A 16 13.10 -36.47 17.90
C ARG A 16 14.24 -35.49 17.67
N THR A 17 15.11 -35.84 16.73
CA THR A 17 16.21 -35.02 16.24
C THR A 17 15.66 -33.65 15.83
N LEU A 18 16.11 -32.61 16.52
CA LEU A 18 15.85 -31.21 16.17
C LEU A 18 16.41 -30.96 14.76
N PRO A 19 15.67 -30.29 13.86
CA PRO A 19 16.22 -29.91 12.57
C PRO A 19 17.41 -28.97 12.80
N THR A 20 18.55 -29.40 12.29
CA THR A 20 19.82 -28.69 12.21
C THR A 20 19.57 -27.24 11.79
N GLN A 21 20.17 -26.33 12.55
CA GLN A 21 20.24 -24.91 12.20
C GLN A 21 20.67 -24.79 10.74
N MET A 22 19.82 -24.19 9.89
CA MET A 22 20.26 -23.75 8.58
C MET A 22 21.41 -22.77 8.82
N GLU A 23 22.61 -23.16 8.42
CA GLU A 23 23.78 -22.28 8.40
C GLU A 23 23.36 -20.99 7.70
N ALA A 24 23.46 -19.88 8.43
CA ALA A 24 23.39 -18.56 7.84
C ALA A 24 24.56 -18.46 6.86
N THR A 25 24.27 -18.63 5.57
CA THR A 25 25.20 -18.30 4.49
C THR A 25 25.67 -16.87 4.72
N GLN A 26 26.96 -16.72 5.00
CA GLN A 26 27.61 -15.42 5.08
C GLN A 26 27.31 -14.66 3.77
N PRO A 27 27.00 -13.35 3.84
CA PRO A 27 26.81 -12.57 2.63
C PRO A 27 28.11 -12.62 1.83
N ASP A 28 27.97 -13.09 0.59
CA ASP A 28 29.06 -13.14 -0.39
C ASP A 28 29.63 -11.73 -0.54
N LYS A 29 30.89 -11.54 -0.14
CA LYS A 29 31.60 -10.25 -0.15
C LYS A 29 32.00 -9.82 -1.58
N GLY A 30 31.27 -10.27 -2.60
CA GLY A 30 31.67 -10.24 -4.00
C GLY A 30 30.79 -9.43 -4.96
N LEU A 31 29.73 -8.74 -4.53
CA LEU A 31 29.04 -7.77 -5.39
C LEU A 31 29.81 -6.45 -5.37
N LEU A 32 30.76 -6.32 -6.30
CA LEU A 32 31.56 -5.12 -6.52
C LEU A 32 30.66 -3.92 -6.89
N ASP A 33 30.64 -2.93 -6.00
CA ASP A 33 30.10 -1.59 -6.22
C ASP A 33 30.69 -0.99 -7.53
N ARG A 34 29.84 -0.71 -8.53
CA ARG A 34 30.25 0.01 -9.73
C ARG A 34 30.24 1.50 -9.41
N LYS A 35 31.41 2.14 -9.50
CA LYS A 35 31.49 3.60 -9.62
C LYS A 35 31.08 3.97 -11.04
N SER A 36 29.96 4.68 -11.17
CA SER A 36 29.48 5.21 -12.44
C SER A 36 29.10 6.67 -12.28
N ASP A 37 29.26 7.44 -13.35
CA ASP A 37 28.72 8.80 -13.40
C ASP A 37 27.19 8.70 -13.29
N LEU A 38 26.61 9.23 -12.22
CA LEU A 38 25.19 9.50 -12.17
C LEU A 38 24.97 10.88 -12.80
N THR A 39 24.27 10.90 -13.93
CA THR A 39 23.81 12.16 -14.51
C THR A 39 22.58 12.61 -13.73
N VAL A 40 22.71 13.71 -12.99
CA VAL A 40 21.61 14.37 -12.27
C VAL A 40 21.48 15.79 -12.81
N GLY A 41 20.42 16.08 -13.55
CA GLY A 41 20.33 17.31 -14.34
C GLY A 41 21.45 17.37 -15.39
N ASP A 42 22.04 18.56 -15.54
CA ASP A 42 23.20 18.80 -16.41
C ASP A 42 24.54 18.49 -15.73
N LYS A 43 24.54 18.02 -14.47
CA LYS A 43 25.75 17.74 -13.70
C LYS A 43 26.03 16.24 -13.69
N LYS A 44 27.26 15.89 -14.06
CA LYS A 44 27.82 14.57 -13.77
C LYS A 44 28.27 14.54 -12.33
N GLU A 45 27.61 13.74 -11.51
CA GLU A 45 28.00 13.52 -10.12
C GLU A 45 28.54 12.10 -9.95
N GLN A 46 29.57 11.94 -9.13
CA GLN A 46 30.07 10.60 -8.78
C GLN A 46 29.15 9.97 -7.74
N ALA A 47 28.60 8.81 -8.09
CA ALA A 47 27.83 7.96 -7.19
C ALA A 47 28.34 6.52 -7.27
N GLU A 48 28.18 5.81 -6.16
CA GLU A 48 28.50 4.39 -6.06
C GLU A 48 27.19 3.59 -6.02
N PHE A 49 26.89 2.83 -7.06
CA PHE A 49 25.64 2.08 -7.12
C PHE A 49 25.80 0.70 -6.51
N CYS A 50 24.81 0.33 -5.70
CA CYS A 50 24.76 -0.94 -4.99
C CYS A 50 23.78 -1.89 -5.70
N ASN A 51 24.27 -3.10 -6.04
CA ASN A 51 23.50 -4.13 -6.74
C ASN A 51 22.85 -3.64 -8.05
N ASP A 52 23.53 -2.76 -8.79
CA ASP A 52 22.92 -2.10 -9.95
C ASP A 52 22.53 -3.06 -11.06
N ASP A 53 23.28 -4.15 -11.26
CA ASP A 53 22.95 -5.18 -12.25
C ASP A 53 21.58 -5.83 -11.96
N ASP A 54 21.15 -5.88 -10.70
CA ASP A 54 19.82 -6.35 -10.31
C ASP A 54 18.76 -5.28 -10.54
N TRP A 55 19.01 -4.03 -10.13
CA TRP A 55 18.08 -2.92 -10.36
C TRP A 55 17.89 -2.59 -11.85
N ASP A 56 18.91 -2.84 -12.67
CA ASP A 56 18.85 -2.71 -14.12
C ASP A 56 17.81 -3.63 -14.75
N LYS A 57 17.60 -4.82 -14.17
CA LYS A 57 16.53 -5.74 -14.60
C LYS A 57 15.16 -5.11 -14.38
N VAL A 58 14.95 -4.44 -13.24
CA VAL A 58 13.69 -3.73 -12.93
C VAL A 58 13.48 -2.56 -13.89
N ARG A 59 14.53 -1.76 -14.13
CA ARG A 59 14.48 -0.64 -15.08
C ARG A 59 14.12 -1.10 -16.50
N ARG A 60 14.77 -2.17 -16.99
CA ARG A 60 14.47 -2.78 -18.30
C ARG A 60 13.05 -3.32 -18.37
N HIS A 61 12.58 -4.01 -17.34
CA HIS A 61 11.19 -4.49 -17.25
C HIS A 61 10.18 -3.34 -17.33
N CYS A 62 10.49 -2.20 -16.69
CA CYS A 62 9.65 -1.00 -16.72
C CYS A 62 9.91 -0.08 -17.93
N LYS A 63 10.74 -0.51 -18.90
CA LYS A 63 11.10 0.26 -20.10
C LYS A 63 11.69 1.65 -19.79
N LEU A 64 12.43 1.78 -18.69
CA LEU A 64 13.11 3.02 -18.32
C LEU A 64 14.41 3.17 -19.10
N GLY A 65 14.64 4.35 -19.66
CA GLY A 65 15.91 4.70 -20.32
C GLY A 65 17.04 4.93 -19.32
N LEU A 66 18.28 4.88 -19.79
CA LEU A 66 19.49 5.11 -18.97
C LEU A 66 19.51 6.49 -18.28
N GLY A 67 18.85 7.49 -18.88
CA GLY A 67 18.74 8.85 -18.35
C GLY A 67 17.50 9.11 -17.49
N PHE A 68 16.87 8.09 -16.88
CA PHE A 68 15.62 8.27 -16.13
C PHE A 68 15.76 9.22 -14.92
N LEU A 69 16.98 9.46 -14.43
CA LEU A 69 17.29 10.43 -13.39
C LEU A 69 17.88 11.77 -13.89
N ASN A 70 17.90 12.00 -15.20
CA ASN A 70 18.35 13.30 -15.74
C ASN A 70 17.46 14.44 -15.24
N ASN A 71 16.18 14.20 -14.98
CA ASN A 71 15.25 15.20 -14.46
C ASN A 71 15.20 15.22 -12.92
N PHE A 72 16.34 15.12 -12.26
CA PHE A 72 16.45 15.10 -10.80
C PHE A 72 17.44 16.15 -10.30
N SER A 73 17.30 16.60 -9.04
CA SER A 73 18.31 17.41 -8.34
C SER A 73 18.34 17.12 -6.84
N PHE A 74 19.55 17.08 -6.26
CA PHE A 74 19.76 16.97 -4.82
C PHE A 74 19.41 18.25 -4.05
N ASP A 75 19.15 19.38 -4.72
CA ASP A 75 18.82 20.63 -4.03
C ASP A 75 17.38 20.62 -3.48
N GLY A 76 16.53 19.70 -3.95
CA GLY A 76 15.12 19.62 -3.58
C GLY A 76 14.82 18.77 -2.34
N PHE A 77 15.81 18.33 -1.58
CA PHE A 77 15.60 17.48 -0.40
C PHE A 77 14.91 18.24 0.73
N SER A 78 13.89 17.62 1.29
CA SER A 78 13.13 18.11 2.44
C SER A 78 12.75 16.95 3.35
N GLU A 79 12.40 17.23 4.61
CA GLU A 79 11.92 16.18 5.52
C GLU A 79 10.63 15.56 4.97
N GLY A 80 10.63 14.23 4.79
CA GLY A 80 9.48 13.50 4.23
C GLY A 80 8.27 13.35 5.15
N GLY A 81 8.18 14.12 6.23
CA GLY A 81 7.11 14.03 7.25
C GLY A 81 7.13 12.75 8.09
N GLY A 82 8.12 11.88 7.92
CA GLY A 82 8.33 10.67 8.72
C GLY A 82 9.02 10.96 10.06
N LYS A 83 8.76 10.14 11.08
CA LYS A 83 9.36 10.30 12.43
C LYS A 83 10.89 10.25 12.46
N GLY A 84 11.52 9.70 11.41
CA GLY A 84 12.97 9.51 11.32
C GLY A 84 13.74 10.67 10.69
N GLY A 85 13.07 11.72 10.19
CA GLY A 85 13.75 12.86 9.58
C GLY A 85 14.46 12.56 8.25
N SER A 86 14.28 11.35 7.68
CA SER A 86 14.86 10.99 6.38
C SER A 86 14.42 11.98 5.31
N LEU A 87 15.40 12.56 4.64
CA LEU A 87 15.15 13.51 3.58
C LEU A 87 14.58 12.75 2.37
N MET A 88 13.62 13.36 1.69
CA MET A 88 13.12 12.88 0.41
C MET A 88 12.89 14.03 -0.55
N THR A 89 12.86 13.69 -1.82
CA THR A 89 12.53 14.61 -2.89
C THR A 89 11.99 13.83 -4.08
N ARG A 90 11.60 14.53 -5.14
CA ARG A 90 11.02 13.96 -6.36
C ARG A 90 11.84 14.37 -7.56
N SER A 91 11.78 13.58 -8.63
CA SER A 91 12.16 14.07 -9.95
C SER A 91 11.26 15.25 -10.35
N PHE A 92 11.74 16.12 -11.24
CA PHE A 92 11.01 17.31 -11.69
C PHE A 92 9.68 16.99 -12.36
N ASP A 93 9.60 15.85 -13.05
CA ASP A 93 8.37 15.33 -13.66
C ASP A 93 7.47 14.59 -12.66
N GLY A 94 7.95 14.37 -11.43
CA GLY A 94 7.21 13.68 -10.38
C GLY A 94 7.12 12.17 -10.54
N SER A 95 7.78 11.57 -11.53
CA SER A 95 7.74 10.12 -11.79
C SER A 95 8.44 9.29 -10.70
N PHE A 96 9.46 9.87 -10.05
CA PHE A 96 10.32 9.17 -9.10
C PHE A 96 10.38 9.89 -7.75
N LEU A 97 10.51 9.09 -6.69
CA LEU A 97 10.91 9.55 -5.36
C LEU A 97 12.37 9.16 -5.15
N VAL A 98 13.17 10.09 -4.63
CA VAL A 98 14.51 9.81 -4.12
C VAL A 98 14.48 10.01 -2.61
N LYS A 99 14.76 8.94 -1.87
CA LYS A 99 14.68 8.91 -0.41
C LYS A 99 16.04 8.58 0.17
N GLU A 100 16.45 9.36 1.16
CA GLU A 100 17.60 9.04 1.99
C GLU A 100 17.27 7.87 2.93
N MET A 101 18.16 6.89 2.97
CA MET A 101 17.99 5.65 3.71
C MET A 101 18.71 5.71 5.05
N SER A 102 18.10 5.10 6.07
CA SER A 102 18.84 4.79 7.29
C SER A 102 19.86 3.67 7.01
N ARG A 103 20.88 3.54 7.87
CA ARG A 103 21.83 2.41 7.80
C ARG A 103 21.11 1.06 7.89
N GLY A 104 20.06 0.96 8.72
CA GLY A 104 19.28 -0.27 8.87
C GLY A 104 18.55 -0.64 7.58
N ASP A 105 17.89 0.32 6.94
CA ASP A 105 17.19 0.11 5.67
C ASP A 105 18.17 -0.23 4.54
N HIS A 106 19.35 0.41 4.52
CA HIS A 106 20.42 0.11 3.56
C HIS A 106 20.87 -1.35 3.67
N GLU A 107 21.18 -1.81 4.89
CA GLU A 107 21.60 -3.17 5.14
C GLU A 107 20.49 -4.18 4.81
N SER A 108 19.22 -3.86 5.10
CA SER A 108 18.06 -4.67 4.73
C SER A 108 17.88 -4.77 3.21
N LEU A 109 17.96 -3.64 2.50
CA LEU A 109 17.84 -3.62 1.05
C LEU A 109 18.95 -4.45 0.38
N LEU A 110 20.20 -4.36 0.86
CA LEU A 110 21.29 -5.20 0.37
C LEU A 110 20.97 -6.69 0.53
N ARG A 111 20.45 -7.12 1.70
CA ARG A 111 20.09 -8.51 1.96
C ARG A 111 18.97 -9.03 1.06
N HIS A 112 17.97 -8.19 0.80
CA HIS A 112 16.73 -8.63 0.14
C HIS A 112 16.66 -8.25 -1.35
N THR A 113 17.70 -7.64 -1.93
CA THR A 113 17.69 -7.12 -3.31
C THR A 113 17.23 -8.18 -4.32
N THR A 114 17.84 -9.37 -4.34
CA THR A 114 17.51 -10.40 -5.33
C THR A 114 16.05 -10.85 -5.23
N ALA A 115 15.55 -11.06 -4.01
CA ALA A 115 14.15 -11.45 -3.78
C ALA A 115 13.18 -10.35 -4.19
N LEU A 116 13.49 -9.08 -3.87
CA LEU A 116 12.69 -7.92 -4.26
C LEU A 116 12.64 -7.75 -5.78
N VAL A 117 13.77 -7.86 -6.46
CA VAL A 117 13.85 -7.75 -7.92
C VAL A 117 13.03 -8.85 -8.59
N LYS A 118 13.13 -10.09 -8.11
CA LYS A 118 12.30 -11.20 -8.58
C LYS A 118 10.81 -10.89 -8.41
N LYS A 119 10.40 -10.46 -7.21
CA LYS A 119 9.01 -10.09 -6.91
C LYS A 119 8.49 -8.97 -7.82
N MET A 120 9.29 -7.95 -8.09
CA MET A 120 8.91 -6.77 -8.90
C MET A 120 8.82 -7.02 -10.42
N ILE A 121 9.47 -8.08 -10.91
CA ILE A 121 9.52 -8.43 -12.35
C ILE A 121 8.57 -9.57 -12.70
N GLU A 122 8.48 -10.60 -11.86
CA GLU A 122 7.78 -11.83 -12.20
C GLU A 122 6.31 -11.85 -11.75
N ASN A 123 5.94 -11.01 -10.79
CA ASN A 123 4.62 -11.06 -10.16
C ASN A 123 3.94 -9.69 -10.18
N ASP A 124 2.62 -9.69 -10.30
CA ASP A 124 1.84 -8.52 -9.92
C ASP A 124 2.03 -8.24 -8.43
N THR A 125 2.24 -6.98 -8.10
CA THR A 125 2.52 -6.54 -6.74
C THR A 125 2.09 -5.09 -6.52
N LEU A 126 1.70 -4.75 -5.30
CA LEU A 126 1.49 -3.39 -4.84
C LEU A 126 2.78 -2.75 -4.32
N ILE A 127 3.86 -3.52 -4.16
CA ILE A 127 5.16 -3.02 -3.71
C ILE A 127 5.67 -1.97 -4.70
N VAL A 128 5.96 -0.77 -4.20
CA VAL A 128 6.52 0.28 -5.05
C VAL A 128 7.89 -0.12 -5.56
N ARG A 129 8.10 0.02 -6.87
CA ARG A 129 9.31 -0.45 -7.54
C ARG A 129 10.50 0.40 -7.15
N ILE A 130 11.64 -0.26 -6.90
CA ILE A 130 12.94 0.38 -6.72
C ILE A 130 13.68 0.33 -8.06
N TYR A 131 14.24 1.47 -8.46
CA TYR A 131 14.96 1.62 -9.72
C TYR A 131 16.45 1.84 -9.55
N ALA A 132 16.90 2.34 -8.40
CA ALA A 132 18.31 2.44 -8.07
C ALA A 132 18.53 2.50 -6.56
N HIS A 133 19.70 2.06 -6.14
CA HIS A 133 20.20 2.16 -4.78
C HIS A 133 21.67 2.58 -4.88
N PHE A 134 22.04 3.70 -4.27
CA PHE A 134 23.39 4.25 -4.42
C PHE A 134 23.84 5.06 -3.21
N LYS A 135 25.16 5.23 -3.10
CA LYS A 135 25.82 6.09 -2.12
C LYS A 135 26.38 7.33 -2.81
N LYS A 136 26.31 8.46 -2.11
CA LYS A 136 26.89 9.73 -2.56
C LYS A 136 27.40 10.53 -1.37
N GLY A 137 28.70 10.78 -1.33
CA GLY A 137 29.33 11.38 -0.15
C GLY A 137 29.10 10.49 1.08
N GLN A 138 28.42 11.02 2.10
CA GLN A 138 28.02 10.26 3.29
C GLN A 138 26.57 9.75 3.24
N GLY A 139 25.79 10.15 2.24
CA GLY A 139 24.38 9.79 2.10
C GLY A 139 24.17 8.47 1.36
N ILE A 140 23.09 7.78 1.72
CA ILE A 140 22.64 6.54 1.08
C ILE A 140 21.23 6.79 0.57
N TYR A 141 20.97 6.47 -0.70
CA TYR A 141 19.74 6.85 -1.38
C TYR A 141 19.12 5.67 -2.11
N VAL A 142 17.80 5.65 -2.12
CA VAL A 142 17.00 4.77 -2.98
C VAL A 142 16.15 5.63 -3.91
N VAL A 143 16.08 5.22 -5.17
CA VAL A 143 15.17 5.78 -6.17
C VAL A 143 14.05 4.79 -6.38
N MET A 144 12.83 5.26 -6.24
CA MET A 144 11.63 4.42 -6.30
C MET A 144 10.52 5.08 -7.11
N ALA A 145 9.61 4.27 -7.63
CA ALA A 145 8.42 4.74 -8.32
C ALA A 145 7.59 5.64 -7.39
N ASN A 146 7.15 6.79 -7.91
CA ASN A 146 6.17 7.59 -7.21
C ASN A 146 4.77 7.03 -7.47
N CYS A 147 4.16 6.41 -6.46
CA CYS A 147 2.78 5.91 -6.56
C CYS A 147 1.72 7.02 -6.49
N LEU A 148 2.11 8.28 -6.26
CA LEU A 148 1.20 9.43 -6.15
C LEU A 148 1.55 10.49 -7.21
N PRO A 149 0.84 10.57 -8.34
CA PRO A 149 1.14 11.54 -9.41
C PRO A 149 1.15 12.98 -8.89
N MET A 150 1.98 13.81 -9.54
CA MET A 150 2.06 15.24 -9.24
C MET A 150 0.95 16.04 -9.92
N GLY A 151 0.69 17.24 -9.41
CA GLY A 151 -0.30 18.17 -9.96
C GLY A 151 -1.76 17.86 -9.62
N LEU A 152 -2.05 16.69 -9.01
CA LEU A 152 -3.42 16.32 -8.64
C LEU A 152 -3.76 16.75 -7.21
N LYS A 153 -5.00 17.20 -7.01
CA LYS A 153 -5.56 17.45 -5.67
C LYS A 153 -6.26 16.19 -5.17
N PHE A 154 -5.56 15.41 -4.35
CA PHE A 154 -6.13 14.22 -3.69
C PHE A 154 -7.27 14.59 -2.75
N THR A 155 -8.40 13.89 -2.85
CA THR A 155 -9.50 13.99 -1.89
C THR A 155 -9.17 13.25 -0.60
N LEU A 156 -8.54 12.08 -0.75
CA LEU A 156 -8.13 11.22 0.35
C LEU A 156 -6.68 10.77 0.13
N LEU A 157 -5.91 10.76 1.21
CA LEU A 157 -4.61 10.09 1.26
C LEU A 157 -4.41 9.45 2.63
N LEU A 158 -4.30 8.13 2.65
CA LEU A 158 -4.13 7.30 3.82
C LEU A 158 -2.79 6.55 3.76
N ASP A 159 -2.19 6.34 4.92
CA ASP A 159 -1.07 5.43 5.15
C ASP A 159 -1.56 4.38 6.14
N LEU A 160 -1.73 3.16 5.63
CA LEU A 160 -2.46 2.08 6.28
C LEU A 160 -1.54 0.90 6.57
N LYS A 161 -1.51 0.51 7.83
CA LYS A 161 -0.74 -0.61 8.37
C LYS A 161 -1.64 -1.77 8.82
N GLY A 162 -2.97 -1.59 8.79
CA GLY A 162 -3.92 -2.54 9.35
C GLY A 162 -3.93 -2.55 10.89
N CYS A 163 -3.50 -1.46 11.53
CA CYS A 163 -3.37 -1.38 12.99
C CYS A 163 -3.65 0.03 13.52
N ARG A 164 -3.57 0.24 14.84
CA ARG A 164 -3.82 1.57 15.45
C ARG A 164 -2.80 2.64 15.04
N ASP A 165 -1.79 2.30 14.23
CA ASP A 165 -0.86 3.25 13.63
C ASP A 165 -1.32 3.82 12.27
N ASP A 166 -2.41 3.34 11.67
CA ASP A 166 -3.04 3.88 10.46
C ASP A 166 -3.31 5.39 10.56
N LYS A 167 -2.95 6.17 9.53
CA LYS A 167 -3.08 7.63 9.56
C LYS A 167 -3.67 8.17 8.26
N ALA A 168 -4.51 9.19 8.40
CA ALA A 168 -4.91 10.02 7.27
C ALA A 168 -3.92 11.18 7.16
N MET A 169 -3.45 11.43 5.94
CA MET A 169 -2.58 12.56 5.58
C MET A 169 -3.37 13.64 4.84
N ILE A 170 -4.39 13.24 4.07
CA ILE A 170 -5.37 14.14 3.45
C ILE A 170 -6.78 13.59 3.68
N LEU A 171 -7.71 14.46 4.08
CA LEU A 171 -9.14 14.19 4.20
C LEU A 171 -9.93 15.32 3.55
N ASN A 172 -10.88 14.98 2.69
CA ASN A 172 -11.72 15.95 1.96
C ASN A 172 -10.91 17.03 1.24
N GLY A 173 -9.75 16.66 0.67
CA GLY A 173 -8.86 17.60 -0.01
C GLY A 173 -7.94 18.42 0.90
N GLU A 174 -8.06 18.29 2.22
CA GLU A 174 -7.31 19.07 3.21
C GLU A 174 -6.25 18.23 3.92
N LYS A 175 -5.08 18.82 4.17
CA LYS A 175 -3.99 18.14 4.89
C LYS A 175 -4.34 17.95 6.36
N VAL A 176 -4.10 16.75 6.87
CA VAL A 176 -4.22 16.43 8.31
C VAL A 176 -2.87 16.73 8.98
N PRO A 177 -2.82 17.61 10.00
CA PRO A 177 -1.56 17.95 10.67
C PRO A 177 -0.97 16.74 11.38
N ALA A 178 0.32 16.47 11.17
CA ALA A 178 1.03 15.37 11.80
C ALA A 178 1.48 15.75 13.22
N ILE A 179 0.98 15.05 14.24
CA ILE A 179 1.37 15.28 15.64
C ILE A 179 2.17 14.08 16.16
N HIS A 180 3.49 14.26 16.26
CA HIS A 180 4.43 13.19 16.62
C HIS A 180 4.57 12.96 18.14
N LYS A 181 4.20 13.95 18.98
CA LYS A 181 4.37 13.86 20.44
C LYS A 181 3.26 13.02 21.08
N ARG A 182 3.54 11.73 21.26
CA ARG A 182 2.86 10.86 22.24
C ARG A 182 3.45 11.13 23.62
N CYS A 183 3.20 12.31 24.19
CA CYS A 183 3.44 12.46 25.61
C CYS A 183 2.43 11.54 26.33
N PHE A 184 2.93 10.40 26.80
CA PHE A 184 2.39 9.61 27.92
C PHE A 184 2.42 10.43 29.21
N SER A 185 2.06 11.70 29.12
CA SER A 185 1.76 12.47 30.29
C SER A 185 0.42 11.93 30.76
N CYS A 186 0.50 11.00 31.70
CA CYS A 186 -0.54 10.75 32.71
C CYS A 186 -0.99 12.05 33.43
N LEU A 187 -0.45 13.23 33.06
CA LEU A 187 -0.77 14.55 33.54
C LEU A 187 -1.42 15.47 32.47
N GLN A 188 -1.76 14.98 31.27
CA GLN A 188 -2.45 15.77 30.23
C GLN A 188 -3.97 15.49 30.09
N CYS A 189 -4.57 14.93 31.14
CA CYS A 189 -5.91 15.26 31.65
C CYS A 189 -6.07 14.54 32.99
N TRP A 190 -6.10 15.28 34.11
CA TRP A 190 -6.32 14.73 35.45
C TRP A 190 -7.72 14.08 35.61
N TYR A 191 -8.63 14.34 34.66
CA TYR A 191 -10.05 13.98 34.74
C TYR A 191 -10.48 12.74 33.95
N CYS A 192 -9.57 11.93 33.40
CA CYS A 192 -9.93 10.72 32.63
C CYS A 192 -10.98 11.01 31.52
N CYS A 193 -10.91 12.16 30.86
CA CYS A 193 -11.93 12.58 29.90
C CYS A 193 -11.71 11.99 28.50
N ASP A 194 -12.82 11.78 27.80
CA ASP A 194 -12.86 11.44 26.39
C ASP A 194 -12.19 12.55 25.53
N MET A 195 -11.34 12.12 24.58
CA MET A 195 -10.59 12.99 23.66
C MET A 195 -11.50 13.85 22.79
N GLU A 196 -12.75 13.44 22.55
CA GLU A 196 -13.71 14.21 21.73
C GLU A 196 -14.33 15.39 22.48
N CYS A 197 -14.40 15.34 23.82
CA CYS A 197 -15.18 16.29 24.62
C CYS A 197 -14.32 17.34 25.36
N CYS A 198 -13.04 17.07 25.63
CA CYS A 198 -12.26 17.97 26.49
C CYS A 198 -11.83 19.28 25.78
N PRO A 199 -12.12 20.47 26.34
CA PRO A 199 -11.57 21.76 25.90
C PRO A 199 -10.04 21.84 26.04
N CYS A 200 -9.43 20.92 26.78
CA CYS A 200 -8.01 20.88 27.09
C CYS A 200 -7.11 20.41 25.94
N TYR A 201 -7.66 19.81 24.88
CA TYR A 201 -6.88 19.39 23.73
C TYR A 201 -6.87 20.46 22.63
N PRO A 202 -5.69 20.81 22.08
CA PRO A 202 -5.61 21.68 20.90
C PRO A 202 -6.42 21.10 19.74
N GLU A 203 -7.08 21.96 18.96
CA GLU A 203 -7.93 21.52 17.83
C GLU A 203 -7.17 20.64 16.83
N GLU A 204 -5.91 20.97 16.53
CA GLU A 204 -5.05 20.15 15.66
C GLU A 204 -4.91 18.70 16.15
N ARG A 205 -4.89 18.48 17.46
CA ARG A 205 -4.82 17.13 18.05
C ARG A 205 -6.13 16.38 17.94
N LYS A 206 -7.26 17.08 18.03
CA LYS A 206 -8.58 16.48 17.78
C LYS A 206 -8.71 16.08 16.32
N VAL A 207 -8.29 16.95 15.39
CA VAL A 207 -8.25 16.66 13.94
C VAL A 207 -7.35 15.46 13.65
N TYR A 208 -6.13 15.44 14.19
CA TYR A 208 -5.21 14.30 14.03
C TYR A 208 -5.82 13.00 14.57
N TYR A 209 -6.41 13.00 15.77
CA TYR A 209 -7.05 11.82 16.35
C TYR A 209 -8.23 11.33 15.49
N LYS A 210 -9.12 12.22 15.06
CA LYS A 210 -10.22 11.89 14.14
C LYS A 210 -9.69 11.30 12.84
N GLY A 211 -8.60 11.84 12.30
CA GLY A 211 -7.92 11.30 11.13
C GLY A 211 -7.37 9.89 11.33
N LYS A 212 -6.83 9.58 12.51
CA LYS A 212 -6.37 8.23 12.89
C LYS A 212 -7.54 7.25 13.00
N VAL A 213 -8.63 7.66 13.64
CA VAL A 213 -9.86 6.83 13.75
C VAL A 213 -10.42 6.56 12.36
N LYS A 214 -10.62 7.60 11.54
CA LYS A 214 -11.11 7.47 10.17
C LYS A 214 -10.23 6.56 9.33
N ALA A 215 -8.90 6.75 9.36
CA ALA A 215 -7.98 5.91 8.62
C ALA A 215 -8.02 4.45 9.05
N PHE A 216 -8.27 4.16 10.33
CA PHE A 216 -8.39 2.80 10.83
C PHE A 216 -9.72 2.14 10.48
N THR A 217 -10.83 2.90 10.47
CA THR A 217 -12.19 2.36 10.35
C THR A 217 -12.81 2.49 8.96
N CYS A 218 -12.24 3.27 8.05
CA CYS A 218 -12.84 3.48 6.75
C CYS A 218 -12.76 2.24 5.85
N ASP A 219 -13.88 1.92 5.23
CA ASP A 219 -13.95 1.04 4.07
C ASP A 219 -13.49 1.81 2.82
N ILE A 220 -12.82 1.09 1.91
CA ILE A 220 -12.35 1.59 0.63
C ILE A 220 -13.05 0.76 -0.44
N VAL A 221 -13.95 1.43 -1.17
CA VAL A 221 -14.91 0.75 -2.05
C VAL A 221 -14.42 0.80 -3.49
N PHE A 222 -14.22 -0.37 -4.07
CA PHE A 222 -13.87 -0.57 -5.48
C PHE A 222 -15.00 -1.31 -6.19
N THR A 223 -14.83 -1.56 -7.49
CA THR A 223 -15.64 -2.61 -8.15
C THR A 223 -15.35 -3.97 -7.53
N ASP A 224 -16.26 -4.92 -7.66
CA ASP A 224 -16.08 -6.27 -7.08
C ASP A 224 -14.79 -6.94 -7.57
N GLN A 225 -14.53 -6.88 -8.88
CA GLN A 225 -13.32 -7.45 -9.49
C GLN A 225 -12.05 -6.79 -8.96
N GLN A 226 -12.00 -5.44 -8.93
CA GLN A 226 -10.84 -4.72 -8.42
C GLN A 226 -10.61 -5.01 -6.93
N ALA A 227 -11.67 -5.10 -6.13
CA ALA A 227 -11.58 -5.40 -4.71
C ALA A 227 -10.95 -6.78 -4.48
N ASP A 228 -11.37 -7.79 -5.23
CA ASP A 228 -10.83 -9.14 -5.13
C ASP A 228 -9.37 -9.22 -5.60
N ASP A 229 -9.04 -8.54 -6.70
CA ASP A 229 -7.65 -8.44 -7.19
C ASP A 229 -6.75 -7.76 -6.15
N ILE A 230 -7.18 -6.64 -5.59
CA ILE A 230 -6.40 -5.90 -4.58
C ILE A 230 -6.21 -6.73 -3.31
N LYS A 231 -7.24 -7.42 -2.82
CA LYS A 231 -7.10 -8.32 -1.65
C LYS A 231 -6.10 -9.44 -1.92
N LYS A 232 -6.16 -10.05 -3.11
CA LYS A 232 -5.19 -11.08 -3.51
C LYS A 232 -3.76 -10.52 -3.52
N LEU A 233 -3.55 -9.32 -4.05
CA LEU A 233 -2.23 -8.68 -4.05
C LEU A 233 -1.75 -8.35 -2.63
N ILE A 234 -2.62 -7.82 -1.77
CA ILE A 234 -2.32 -7.56 -0.35
C ILE A 234 -1.87 -8.84 0.33
N HIS A 235 -2.60 -9.95 0.16
CA HIS A 235 -2.26 -11.25 0.71
C HIS A 235 -0.89 -11.72 0.20
N CYS A 236 -0.70 -11.77 -1.13
CA CYS A 236 0.55 -12.23 -1.73
C CYS A 236 1.77 -11.37 -1.36
N ASP A 237 1.60 -10.07 -1.16
CA ASP A 237 2.68 -9.17 -0.73
C ASP A 237 2.96 -9.31 0.79
N ALA A 238 1.93 -9.52 1.61
CA ALA A 238 2.08 -9.78 3.04
C ALA A 238 2.83 -11.10 3.31
N GLU A 239 2.51 -12.17 2.58
CA GLU A 239 3.26 -13.43 2.65
C GLU A 239 4.72 -13.25 2.25
N PHE A 240 4.98 -12.48 1.20
CA PHE A 240 6.34 -12.16 0.78
C PHE A 240 7.12 -11.42 1.88
N PHE A 241 6.53 -10.41 2.53
CA PHE A 241 7.20 -9.73 3.65
C PHE A 241 7.40 -10.62 4.88
N ARG A 242 6.47 -11.55 5.12
CA ARG A 242 6.64 -12.58 6.15
C ARG A 242 7.88 -13.43 5.86
N GLU A 243 8.08 -13.86 4.62
CA GLU A 243 9.28 -14.61 4.23
C GLU A 243 10.57 -13.79 4.40
N LEU A 244 10.54 -12.49 4.06
CA LEU A 244 11.69 -11.60 4.26
C LEU A 244 11.94 -11.23 5.73
N GLN A 245 11.02 -11.55 6.65
CA GLN A 245 11.06 -11.15 8.05
C GLN A 245 11.12 -9.61 8.24
N THR A 246 10.50 -8.86 7.34
CA THR A 246 10.35 -7.41 7.44
C THR A 246 8.98 -7.02 8.00
N MET A 247 8.88 -5.81 8.53
CA MET A 247 7.67 -5.30 9.18
C MET A 247 7.53 -3.80 8.97
N ASP A 248 6.54 -3.17 9.63
CA ASP A 248 6.34 -1.72 9.64
C ASP A 248 6.08 -1.11 8.24
N TYR A 249 5.76 -1.92 7.23
CA TYR A 249 5.31 -1.46 5.90
C TYR A 249 3.91 -0.87 5.94
N SER A 250 3.57 -0.05 4.96
CA SER A 250 2.24 0.55 4.84
C SER A 250 1.72 0.48 3.42
N LEU A 251 0.43 0.25 3.24
CA LEU A 251 -0.27 0.56 1.99
C LEU A 251 -0.62 2.05 2.00
N LEU A 252 -0.02 2.82 1.09
CA LEU A 252 -0.56 4.11 0.71
C LEU A 252 -1.82 3.89 -0.12
N VAL A 253 -2.90 4.56 0.27
CA VAL A 253 -4.13 4.62 -0.51
C VAL A 253 -4.52 6.06 -0.71
N ALA A 254 -4.57 6.49 -1.96
CA ALA A 254 -5.06 7.81 -2.31
C ALA A 254 -6.15 7.70 -3.36
N TYR A 255 -7.08 8.66 -3.36
CA TYR A 255 -7.94 8.86 -4.50
C TYR A 255 -8.24 10.32 -4.74
N ILE A 256 -8.58 10.62 -5.98
CA ILE A 256 -9.23 11.86 -6.39
C ILE A 256 -10.70 11.58 -6.69
N GLU A 257 -11.55 12.58 -6.50
CA GLU A 257 -12.95 12.54 -6.88
C GLU A 257 -13.19 13.56 -8.00
N LEU A 258 -13.80 13.10 -9.08
CA LEU A 258 -14.19 13.92 -10.22
C LEU A 258 -15.70 13.78 -10.43
N ASN A 259 -16.37 14.88 -10.76
CA ASN A 259 -17.78 14.80 -11.14
C ASN A 259 -17.93 13.98 -12.43
N GLU A 260 -18.83 13.01 -12.42
CA GLU A 260 -19.01 12.08 -13.54
C GLU A 260 -19.45 12.79 -14.83
N GLU A 261 -20.31 13.80 -14.72
CA GLU A 261 -20.80 14.55 -15.88
C GLU A 261 -19.73 15.45 -16.47
N ASP A 262 -18.90 16.08 -15.63
CA ASP A 262 -17.74 16.86 -16.10
C ASP A 262 -16.73 15.97 -16.83
N VAL A 263 -16.51 14.75 -16.33
CA VAL A 263 -15.66 13.77 -17.00
C VAL A 263 -16.26 13.40 -18.37
N LYS A 264 -17.54 13.04 -18.44
CA LYS A 264 -18.24 12.69 -19.71
C LYS A 264 -18.18 13.81 -20.73
N GLN A 265 -18.34 15.05 -20.29
CA GLN A 265 -18.34 16.25 -21.14
C GLN A 265 -16.92 16.77 -21.45
N GLY A 266 -15.87 16.10 -20.97
CA GLY A 266 -14.48 16.52 -21.16
C GLY A 266 -14.13 17.85 -20.47
N LYS A 267 -14.93 18.30 -19.50
CA LYS A 267 -14.79 19.56 -18.73
C LYS A 267 -13.83 19.43 -17.55
N ILE A 268 -12.76 18.66 -17.76
CA ILE A 268 -11.68 18.45 -16.80
C ILE A 268 -10.36 18.90 -17.42
N SER A 269 -9.40 19.29 -16.58
CA SER A 269 -8.09 19.74 -17.08
C SER A 269 -7.30 18.57 -17.70
N GLU A 270 -6.29 18.89 -18.52
CA GLU A 270 -5.46 17.88 -19.18
C GLU A 270 -4.72 16.99 -18.18
N GLU A 271 -4.34 17.51 -17.01
CA GLU A 271 -3.72 16.72 -15.95
C GLU A 271 -4.66 15.62 -15.44
N TYR A 272 -5.96 15.92 -15.30
CA TYR A 272 -6.97 14.92 -14.91
C TYR A 272 -7.30 13.96 -16.04
N LYS A 273 -7.29 14.39 -17.30
CA LYS A 273 -7.44 13.48 -18.45
C LYS A 273 -6.31 12.45 -18.49
N GLU A 274 -5.07 12.90 -18.28
CA GLU A 274 -3.92 12.00 -18.24
C GLU A 274 -3.95 11.06 -17.02
N ALA A 275 -4.38 11.57 -15.86
CA ALA A 275 -4.63 10.75 -14.69
C ALA A 275 -5.66 9.64 -14.97
N ILE A 276 -6.74 9.95 -15.69
CA ILE A 276 -7.75 8.95 -16.10
C ILE A 276 -7.14 7.88 -17.01
N ARG A 277 -6.33 8.28 -18.01
CA ARG A 277 -5.71 7.34 -18.96
C ARG A 277 -4.72 6.38 -18.31
N THR A 278 -4.01 6.85 -17.29
CA THR A 278 -2.91 6.10 -16.66
C THR A 278 -3.32 5.39 -15.38
N CYS A 279 -4.47 5.73 -14.79
CA CYS A 279 -4.92 5.12 -13.55
C CYS A 279 -5.34 3.66 -13.75
N LYS A 280 -4.77 2.75 -12.94
CA LYS A 280 -5.08 1.33 -12.97
C LYS A 280 -6.45 1.00 -12.38
N TYR A 281 -6.88 1.74 -11.36
CA TYR A 281 -8.07 1.43 -10.57
C TYR A 281 -9.00 2.64 -10.55
N ALA A 282 -10.13 2.51 -11.22
CA ALA A 282 -11.16 3.54 -11.25
C ALA A 282 -12.54 2.94 -11.01
N SER A 283 -13.41 3.69 -10.35
CA SER A 283 -14.80 3.29 -10.12
C SER A 283 -15.72 4.50 -10.10
N VAL A 284 -17.01 4.27 -10.30
CA VAL A 284 -18.06 5.28 -10.16
C VAL A 284 -18.88 4.99 -8.90
N GLN A 285 -19.07 6.02 -8.08
CA GLN A 285 -19.93 5.97 -6.91
C GLN A 285 -20.65 7.31 -6.73
N ASP A 286 -21.96 7.28 -6.58
CA ASP A 286 -22.80 8.45 -6.27
C ASP A 286 -22.55 9.65 -7.22
N GLY A 287 -22.49 9.40 -8.53
CA GLY A 287 -22.25 10.43 -9.55
C GLY A 287 -20.81 10.99 -9.58
N THR A 288 -19.89 10.29 -8.93
CA THR A 288 -18.49 10.69 -8.81
C THR A 288 -17.58 9.58 -9.34
N VAL A 289 -16.65 9.94 -10.22
CA VAL A 289 -15.56 9.07 -10.67
C VAL A 289 -14.42 9.17 -9.65
N ARG A 290 -14.02 8.02 -9.10
CA ARG A 290 -12.85 7.92 -8.22
C ARG A 290 -11.70 7.24 -8.96
N LEU A 291 -10.54 7.88 -8.98
CA LEU A 291 -9.30 7.29 -9.46
C LEU A 291 -8.41 6.97 -8.26
N TYR A 292 -8.03 5.70 -8.11
CA TYR A 292 -7.28 5.21 -6.96
C TYR A 292 -5.80 4.99 -7.28
N TYR A 293 -4.97 5.35 -6.31
CA TYR A 293 -3.53 5.20 -6.34
C TYR A 293 -3.10 4.42 -5.11
N LEU A 294 -2.46 3.27 -5.35
CA LEU A 294 -2.10 2.31 -4.33
C LEU A 294 -0.60 2.01 -4.41
N GLY A 295 0.06 1.85 -3.27
CA GLY A 295 1.44 1.41 -3.22
C GLY A 295 1.90 1.02 -1.83
N ILE A 296 2.53 -0.13 -1.68
CA ILE A 296 3.15 -0.55 -0.42
C ILE A 296 4.53 0.09 -0.30
N ILE A 297 4.75 0.82 0.79
CA ILE A 297 5.97 1.59 1.09
C ILE A 297 6.60 1.15 2.43
N ASP A 298 7.79 1.67 2.72
CA ASP A 298 8.51 1.50 4.00
C ASP A 298 8.69 0.02 4.43
N PHE A 299 9.00 -0.86 3.47
CA PHE A 299 9.06 -2.32 3.65
C PHE A 299 10.44 -2.91 3.97
N LEU A 300 11.42 -2.07 4.35
CA LEU A 300 12.81 -2.46 4.60
C LEU A 300 13.16 -2.56 6.10
N GLN A 301 12.16 -2.46 6.97
CA GLN A 301 12.39 -2.48 8.40
C GLN A 301 12.41 -3.93 8.93
N ASP A 302 13.60 -4.43 9.21
CA ASP A 302 13.79 -5.75 9.81
C ASP A 302 13.33 -5.82 11.27
N TRP A 303 12.93 -7.03 11.69
CA TRP A 303 12.77 -7.38 13.10
C TRP A 303 14.14 -7.62 13.76
N ASN A 304 14.38 -6.98 14.91
CA ASN A 304 15.61 -7.16 15.67
C ASN A 304 15.33 -7.06 17.18
N CYS A 305 16.33 -7.38 18.02
CA CYS A 305 16.19 -7.39 19.48
C CYS A 305 15.74 -6.02 20.06
N LYS A 306 16.06 -4.89 19.41
CA LYS A 306 15.57 -3.58 19.86
C LYS A 306 14.05 -3.47 19.70
N LYS A 307 13.48 -4.12 18.69
CA LYS A 307 12.03 -4.19 18.47
C LYS A 307 11.34 -5.09 19.50
N ASP A 308 11.99 -6.16 19.95
CA ASP A 308 11.49 -6.95 21.08
C ASP A 308 11.33 -6.11 22.35
N ILE A 309 12.32 -5.28 22.68
CA ILE A 309 12.24 -4.35 23.82
C ILE A 309 11.12 -3.32 23.59
N ALA A 310 11.04 -2.73 22.40
CA ALA A 310 10.00 -1.76 22.07
C ALA A 310 8.59 -2.35 22.18
N ARG A 311 8.41 -3.64 21.82
CA ARG A 311 7.16 -4.38 22.02
C ARG A 311 6.81 -4.49 23.51
N CYS A 312 7.78 -4.86 24.35
CA CYS A 312 7.56 -4.97 25.80
C CYS A 312 7.12 -3.65 26.45
N ILE A 313 7.62 -2.52 25.95
CA ILE A 313 7.18 -1.19 26.43
C ILE A 313 5.76 -0.86 25.95
N LYS A 314 5.38 -1.33 24.75
CA LYS A 314 4.10 -1.00 24.10
C LYS A 314 2.94 -1.91 24.49
N VAL A 315 3.07 -2.73 25.54
CA VAL A 315 2.02 -3.66 25.99
C VAL A 315 0.70 -2.96 26.35
N CYS A 316 0.77 -1.73 26.87
CA CYS A 316 -0.41 -0.93 27.23
C CYS A 316 -0.97 -0.08 26.07
N ALA A 317 -0.36 -0.13 24.88
CA ALA A 317 -0.84 0.65 23.74
C ALA A 317 -2.11 0.02 23.14
N PRO A 318 -2.99 0.82 22.51
CA PRO A 318 -4.19 0.31 21.86
C PRO A 318 -3.87 -0.74 20.79
N LYS A 319 -4.60 -1.86 20.80
CA LYS A 319 -4.50 -2.93 19.80
C LYS A 319 -5.40 -2.62 18.58
N PRO A 320 -5.05 -3.06 17.35
CA PRO A 320 -3.85 -3.82 16.99
C PRO A 320 -2.57 -2.98 17.03
N LEU A 321 -1.44 -3.60 17.38
CA LEU A 321 -0.15 -2.93 17.57
C LEU A 321 0.71 -3.01 16.29
N SER A 322 1.39 -1.92 15.95
CA SER A 322 2.38 -1.91 14.87
C SER A 322 3.67 -2.64 15.22
N THR A 323 4.09 -2.62 16.48
CA THR A 323 5.38 -3.19 16.92
C THR A 323 5.24 -4.63 17.39
N ILE A 324 5.12 -5.55 16.44
CA ILE A 324 4.94 -6.99 16.64
C ILE A 324 5.80 -7.78 15.63
N PRO A 325 6.10 -9.06 15.89
CA PRO A 325 6.88 -9.90 14.97
C PRO A 325 6.32 -9.91 13.54
N PRO A 326 7.18 -10.04 12.51
CA PRO A 326 6.80 -10.01 11.09
C PRO A 326 5.60 -10.88 10.73
N SER A 327 5.55 -12.12 11.23
CA SER A 327 4.41 -13.02 10.96
C SER A 327 3.08 -12.43 11.43
N LEU A 328 3.03 -11.93 12.66
CA LEU A 328 1.81 -11.33 13.22
C LEU A 328 1.48 -9.99 12.58
N TYR A 329 2.51 -9.26 12.11
CA TYR A 329 2.34 -8.03 11.36
C TYR A 329 1.70 -8.31 9.99
N ALA A 330 2.20 -9.31 9.27
CA ALA A 330 1.63 -9.77 8.02
C ALA A 330 0.18 -10.22 8.16
N ASP A 331 -0.15 -10.98 9.21
CA ASP A 331 -1.54 -11.39 9.48
C ASP A 331 -2.46 -10.19 9.72
N GLN A 332 -2.01 -9.19 10.50
CA GLN A 332 -2.78 -7.98 10.75
C GLN A 332 -2.94 -7.13 9.49
N PHE A 333 -1.87 -7.01 8.71
CA PHE A 333 -1.90 -6.28 7.45
C PHE A 333 -2.89 -6.93 6.50
N ASP A 334 -2.78 -8.25 6.25
CA ASP A 334 -3.68 -8.97 5.35
C ASP A 334 -5.14 -8.94 5.84
N SER A 335 -5.40 -9.39 7.07
CA SER A 335 -6.77 -9.52 7.57
C SER A 335 -7.47 -8.17 7.82
N ASN A 336 -6.85 -7.26 8.57
CA ASN A 336 -7.52 -6.01 8.95
C ASN A 336 -7.60 -5.05 7.77
N LEU A 337 -6.57 -4.98 6.92
CA LEU A 337 -6.62 -4.10 5.74
C LEU A 337 -7.45 -4.73 4.63
N GLY A 338 -7.26 -6.02 4.33
CA GLY A 338 -8.00 -6.73 3.30
C GLY A 338 -9.52 -6.74 3.57
N SER A 339 -9.94 -6.85 4.83
CA SER A 339 -11.36 -6.76 5.19
C SER A 339 -11.98 -5.40 4.95
N ARG A 340 -11.19 -4.32 4.87
CA ARG A 340 -11.66 -2.95 4.56
C ARG A 340 -11.70 -2.63 3.07
N ILE A 341 -11.12 -3.48 2.23
CA ILE A 341 -11.27 -3.39 0.78
C ILE A 341 -12.63 -4.00 0.43
N LYS A 342 -13.57 -3.18 -0.03
CA LYS A 342 -14.95 -3.58 -0.32
C LYS A 342 -15.23 -3.50 -1.82
N GLY A 343 -16.08 -4.41 -2.30
CA GLY A 343 -16.72 -4.29 -3.60
C GLY A 343 -17.98 -3.42 -3.54
N GLY A 344 -18.70 -3.33 -4.66
CA GLY A 344 -19.99 -2.64 -4.76
C GLY A 344 -19.97 -1.29 -5.48
N ALA A 345 -18.81 -0.75 -5.88
CA ALA A 345 -18.79 0.39 -6.78
C ALA A 345 -19.06 -0.02 -8.24
N LYS A 346 -19.56 0.92 -9.05
CA LYS A 346 -19.79 0.69 -10.48
C LYS A 346 -18.48 0.77 -11.26
N GLU A 347 -18.41 0.01 -12.35
CA GLU A 347 -17.26 0.01 -13.25
C GLU A 347 -17.15 1.36 -13.97
N PHE A 348 -15.95 1.95 -13.94
CA PHE A 348 -15.62 3.08 -14.78
C PHE A 348 -14.98 2.55 -16.07
N LYS A 349 -15.68 2.69 -17.20
CA LYS A 349 -15.14 2.34 -18.51
C LYS A 349 -14.76 3.61 -19.26
N LEU A 350 -13.51 3.67 -19.72
CA LEU A 350 -13.09 4.67 -20.69
C LEU A 350 -13.35 4.10 -22.08
N VAL A 351 -14.40 4.56 -22.77
CA VAL A 351 -14.57 4.24 -24.19
C VAL A 351 -13.76 5.26 -24.97
N ALA A 352 -12.71 4.82 -25.66
CA ALA A 352 -12.04 5.65 -26.64
C ALA A 352 -12.67 5.36 -28.01
N GLU A 353 -13.62 6.20 -28.45
CA GLU A 353 -14.01 6.18 -29.86
C GLU A 353 -12.94 6.93 -30.66
N VAL A 354 -12.20 6.19 -31.49
CA VAL A 354 -11.38 6.79 -32.54
C VAL A 354 -12.35 7.27 -33.63
N LYS A 355 -12.72 8.56 -33.63
CA LYS A 355 -13.41 9.17 -34.76
C LYS A 355 -12.43 9.27 -35.93
N SER A 356 -12.29 8.20 -36.71
CA SER A 356 -11.59 8.25 -37.99
C SER A 356 -12.54 8.77 -39.07
N GLU A 357 -12.65 10.09 -39.19
CA GLU A 357 -13.20 10.69 -40.41
C GLU A 357 -12.12 11.54 -41.09
N GLN A 358 -11.69 11.06 -42.25
CA GLN A 358 -10.79 11.67 -43.26
C GLN A 358 -9.27 11.36 -43.13
N PRO A 359 -8.60 10.99 -44.25
CA PRO A 359 -7.15 10.82 -44.29
C PRO A 359 -6.49 12.21 -44.39
N GLY A 360 -6.19 12.80 -43.23
CA GLY A 360 -5.40 14.02 -43.06
C GLY A 360 -4.38 13.86 -41.93
N PRO A 361 -3.39 14.76 -41.81
CA PRO A 361 -2.29 14.61 -40.86
C PRO A 361 -2.81 14.48 -39.43
N ILE A 362 -2.23 13.51 -38.70
CA ILE A 362 -2.64 13.03 -37.39
C ILE A 362 -2.44 14.14 -36.36
N ASP A 363 -3.47 14.94 -36.10
CA ASP A 363 -3.53 15.84 -34.96
C ASP A 363 -4.98 15.88 -34.43
N ALA A 364 -5.09 15.71 -33.11
CA ALA A 364 -6.31 15.67 -32.27
C ALA A 364 -7.17 14.38 -32.35
N VAL A 365 -6.94 13.47 -31.39
CA VAL A 365 -7.91 12.42 -31.03
C VAL A 365 -8.92 13.03 -30.05
N GLU A 366 -10.16 13.19 -30.48
CA GLU A 366 -11.28 13.59 -29.63
C GLU A 366 -11.77 12.35 -28.85
N ILE A 367 -11.83 12.43 -27.51
CA ILE A 367 -12.18 11.30 -26.64
C ILE A 367 -13.58 11.53 -26.08
N GLU A 368 -14.52 10.62 -26.38
CA GLU A 368 -15.90 10.66 -25.87
C GLU A 368 -16.09 9.62 -24.75
N ILE A 369 -16.30 10.09 -23.51
CA ILE A 369 -16.30 9.24 -22.32
C ILE A 369 -17.73 8.79 -21.99
N THR A 370 -18.00 7.47 -21.97
CA THR A 370 -19.31 6.91 -21.57
C THR A 370 -19.19 6.00 -20.35
N VAL A 371 -20.10 6.15 -19.40
CA VAL A 371 -20.18 5.31 -18.19
C VAL A 371 -21.23 4.23 -18.42
N GLY A 372 -20.83 2.96 -18.34
CA GLY A 372 -21.71 1.83 -18.61
C GLY A 372 -22.56 1.46 -17.41
N ASP A 373 -23.88 1.42 -17.58
CA ASP A 373 -24.77 0.64 -16.73
C ASP A 373 -24.89 -0.78 -17.29
N ARG A 374 -24.83 -1.81 -16.42
CA ARG A 374 -25.14 -3.20 -16.80
C ARG A 374 -26.57 -3.25 -17.34
N LYS A 375 -26.73 -3.52 -18.65
CA LYS A 375 -27.93 -4.23 -19.11
C LYS A 375 -27.84 -5.64 -18.54
N SER A 376 -28.78 -5.99 -17.68
CA SER A 376 -29.12 -7.39 -17.42
C SER A 376 -29.53 -8.00 -18.75
N GLU A 377 -28.71 -8.90 -19.30
CA GLU A 377 -29.19 -9.82 -20.32
C GLU A 377 -30.25 -10.72 -19.67
N VAL A 378 -31.51 -10.45 -19.99
CA VAL A 378 -32.60 -11.39 -19.79
C VAL A 378 -32.36 -12.49 -20.82
N VAL A 379 -31.91 -13.66 -20.35
CA VAL A 379 -31.96 -14.89 -21.13
C VAL A 379 -33.43 -15.28 -21.20
N GLU A 380 -34.05 -15.02 -22.35
CA GLU A 380 -35.32 -15.65 -22.72
C GLU A 380 -35.00 -17.10 -23.13
N ASP A 381 -35.14 -18.03 -22.19
CA ASP A 381 -35.29 -19.44 -22.54
C ASP A 381 -36.77 -19.71 -22.82
N GLU A 382 -37.09 -19.83 -24.11
CA GLU A 382 -38.28 -20.54 -24.58
C GLU A 382 -38.11 -22.03 -24.24
N ASP A 383 -38.93 -22.55 -23.33
CA ASP A 383 -39.50 -23.89 -23.50
C ASP A 383 -40.74 -24.08 -22.63
N GLY A 384 -41.87 -24.26 -23.30
CA GLY A 384 -43.17 -24.43 -22.69
C GLY A 384 -43.36 -25.83 -22.10
N VAL A 385 -43.67 -25.88 -20.80
CA VAL A 385 -44.44 -26.99 -20.21
C VAL A 385 -45.52 -26.42 -19.30
N LYS A 386 -46.78 -26.76 -19.62
CA LYS A 386 -48.00 -26.33 -18.93
C LYS A 386 -48.13 -26.90 -17.51
N PRO A 387 -48.89 -26.23 -16.64
CA PRO A 387 -48.93 -26.49 -15.20
C PRO A 387 -49.88 -27.62 -14.80
N THR A 388 -49.51 -28.35 -13.75
CA THR A 388 -50.43 -29.16 -12.94
C THR A 388 -50.38 -28.69 -11.49
N GLU A 389 -51.48 -28.11 -11.03
CA GLU A 389 -51.85 -27.90 -9.62
C GLU A 389 -53.17 -28.66 -9.35
N PRO A 390 -53.62 -28.83 -8.09
CA PRO A 390 -52.90 -28.82 -6.81
C PRO A 390 -53.29 -30.02 -5.93
N LYS A 391 -52.54 -30.29 -4.84
CA LYS A 391 -53.12 -30.99 -3.67
C LYS A 391 -52.69 -30.37 -2.34
N GLU A 392 -53.66 -30.39 -1.44
CA GLU A 392 -53.85 -29.59 -0.24
C GLU A 392 -52.83 -29.82 0.89
N LYS A 393 -52.82 -28.82 1.80
CA LYS A 393 -52.19 -28.82 3.14
C LYS A 393 -52.65 -30.00 4.00
N PRO A 394 -51.91 -30.29 5.09
CA PRO A 394 -52.42 -29.82 6.39
C PRO A 394 -51.38 -29.25 7.35
N THR A 395 -51.96 -28.53 8.31
CA THR A 395 -51.46 -27.71 9.41
C THR A 395 -50.91 -28.49 10.62
N ALA A 396 -50.31 -27.71 11.55
CA ALA A 396 -49.91 -28.00 12.94
C ALA A 396 -48.51 -28.63 13.10
N GLU A 397 -47.68 -28.30 14.09
CA GLU A 397 -47.99 -27.99 15.49
C GLU A 397 -46.79 -27.32 16.19
N GLN A 398 -47.05 -26.44 17.15
CA GLN A 398 -46.07 -25.87 18.07
C GLN A 398 -45.96 -26.72 19.35
N LYS A 399 -44.83 -26.53 20.07
CA LYS A 399 -44.53 -26.78 21.51
C LYS A 399 -43.78 -28.07 21.90
N PRO A 400 -43.09 -28.10 23.08
CA PRO A 400 -43.09 -27.16 24.22
C PRO A 400 -42.08 -26.02 24.15
#